data_AF-A0A965EV40-F1
#
_entry.id   AF-A0A965EV40-F1
#
_cell.length_a   1.000
_cell.length_b   1.000
_cell.length_c   1.000
_cell.angle_alpha   90.00
_cell.angle_beta   90.00
_cell.angle_gamma   90.00
#
_symmetry.space_group_name_H-M   'P 1'
#
loop_
_entity.id
_entity.type
_entity.pdbx_description
1 polymer ?
#
loop_
_entity_poly.entity_id
_entity_poly.type
_entity_poly.pdbx_seq_one_letter_code
_entity_poly.pdbx_strand_id
1 'polypeptide(L)' 'MSVKIEFIAEKNLITDKVVYFTEKDGLYVSESISANKETAYEKFLNIASGIENTPQKEVLETIYKLA' A
#
# COMPACT_ATOMS: atom_id res chain seq x y z
N MET A 1 14.80 18.55 -5.91
CA MET A 1 14.11 17.42 -6.58
C MET A 1 12.70 17.38 -6.00
N SER A 2 11.67 17.39 -6.85
CA SER A 2 10.28 17.23 -6.42
C SER A 2 9.95 15.75 -6.30
N VAL A 3 9.30 15.34 -5.22
CA VAL A 3 8.76 13.98 -5.04
C VAL A 3 7.35 13.96 -5.63
N LYS A 4 7.05 12.97 -6.48
CA LYS A 4 5.70 12.72 -6.99
C LYS A 4 5.03 11.64 -6.14
N ILE A 5 3.82 11.90 -5.66
CA ILE A 5 3.06 10.93 -4.87
C ILE A 5 1.65 10.86 -5.45
N GLU A 6 1.19 9.66 -5.79
CA GLU A 6 -0.05 9.42 -6.52
C GLU A 6 -0.95 8.46 -5.74
N PHE A 7 -2.25 8.74 -5.74
CA PHE A 7 -3.28 7.86 -5.19
C PHE A 7 -4.01 7.15 -6.33
N ILE A 8 -3.90 5.83 -6.36
CA ILE A 8 -4.31 5.00 -7.50
C ILE A 8 -5.49 4.13 -7.09
N ALA A 9 -6.44 3.96 -8.01
CA ALA A 9 -7.49 2.94 -7.95
C ALA A 9 -7.26 1.96 -9.10
N GLU A 10 -6.96 0.70 -8.79
CA GLU A 10 -6.76 -0.35 -9.77
C GLU A 10 -7.93 -1.33 -9.72
N LYS A 11 -8.54 -1.58 -10.88
CA LYS A 11 -9.62 -2.55 -11.04
C LYS A 11 -9.08 -3.82 -11.66
N ASN A 12 -9.22 -4.93 -10.96
CA ASN A 12 -8.99 -6.25 -11.52
C ASN A 12 -10.15 -6.62 -12.45
N LEU A 13 -9.89 -6.70 -13.76
CA LEU A 13 -10.92 -6.94 -14.77
C LEU A 13 -11.52 -8.36 -14.74
N ILE A 14 -10.85 -9.33 -14.10
CA ILE A 14 -11.34 -10.72 -13.99
C ILE A 14 -12.30 -10.85 -12.80
N THR A 15 -11.97 -10.22 -11.68
CA THR A 15 -12.73 -10.35 -10.41
C THR A 15 -13.67 -9.17 -10.13
N ASP A 16 -13.62 -8.14 -10.97
CA ASP A 16 -14.30 -6.85 -10.83
C ASP A 16 -13.96 -6.07 -9.55
N LYS A 17 -12.98 -6.55 -8.76
CA LYS A 17 -12.56 -5.94 -7.50
C LYS A 17 -11.68 -4.72 -7.76
N VAL A 18 -11.86 -3.69 -6.94
CA VAL A 18 -11.03 -2.48 -6.93
C VAL A 18 -10.14 -2.49 -5.68
N VAL A 19 -8.87 -2.15 -5.87
CA VAL A 19 -7.94 -1.86 -4.79
C VAL A 19 -7.41 -0.44 -4.94
N TYR A 20 -7.06 0.18 -3.82
CA TYR A 20 -6.55 1.54 -3.75
C TYR A 20 -5.16 1.52 -3.11
N PHE A 21 -4.20 2.26 -3.67
CA PHE A 21 -2.83 2.31 -3.16
C PHE A 21 -2.12 3.61 -3.52
N THR A 22 -0.89 3.76 -3.05
CA THR A 22 0.00 4.90 -3.27
C THR A 22 1.20 4.50 -4.11
N GLU A 23 1.54 5.32 -5.09
CA GLU A 23 2.83 5.31 -5.78
C GLU A 23 3.66 6.53 -5.37
N LYS A 24 4.96 6.33 -5.19
CA LYS A 24 5.95 7.39 -4.93
C LYS A 24 7.04 7.32 -6.00
N ASP A 25 7.16 8.37 -6.80
CA ASP A 25 8.10 8.44 -7.93
C ASP A 25 7.97 7.24 -8.89
N GLY A 26 6.74 6.78 -9.13
CA GLY A 26 6.43 5.60 -9.97
C GLY A 26 6.70 4.25 -9.30
N LEU A 27 7.03 4.24 -8.00
CA LEU A 27 7.24 3.02 -7.23
C LEU A 27 6.07 2.75 -6.29
N TYR A 28 5.55 1.54 -6.33
CA TYR A 28 4.48 1.07 -5.46
C TYR A 28 4.89 1.08 -3.98
N VAL A 29 4.05 1.67 -3.12
CA VAL A 29 4.24 1.66 -1.66
C VAL A 29 3.40 0.55 -1.05
N SER A 30 4.03 -0.58 -0.71
CA SER A 30 3.34 -1.82 -0.30
C SER A 30 2.35 -1.67 0.86
N GLU A 31 2.67 -0.83 1.84
CA GLU A 31 1.86 -0.64 3.05
C GLU A 31 0.58 0.18 2.79
N SER A 32 0.49 0.82 1.63
CA SER A 32 -0.61 1.74 1.30
C SER A 32 -1.88 1.04 0.79
N ILE A 33 -1.79 -0.22 0.38
CA ILE A 33 -2.91 -0.90 -0.28
C ILE A 33 -4.08 -1.16 0.66
N SER A 34 -5.30 -1.02 0.13
CA SER A 34 -6.54 -1.37 0.80
C SER A 34 -7.67 -1.56 -0.22
N ALA A 35 -8.62 -2.44 0.07
CA ALA A 35 -9.87 -2.57 -0.69
C ALA A 35 -10.90 -1.47 -0.34
N ASN A 36 -10.75 -0.82 0.83
CA ASN A 36 -11.52 0.34 1.23
C ASN A 36 -10.78 1.64 0.84
N LYS A 37 -11.49 2.57 0.18
CA LYS A 37 -10.93 3.82 -0.33
C LYS A 37 -10.54 4.79 0.78
N GLU A 38 -11.39 4.94 1.80
CA GLU A 38 -11.13 5.87 2.91
C GLU A 38 -9.84 5.49 3.65
N THR A 39 -9.69 4.20 4.00
CA THR A 39 -8.49 3.67 4.65
C THR A 39 -7.24 3.85 3.78
N ALA A 40 -7.34 3.62 2.47
CA ALA A 40 -6.20 3.83 1.56
C ALA A 40 -5.82 5.31 1.45
N TYR A 41 -6.80 6.21 1.49
CA TYR A 41 -6.60 7.65 1.39
C TYR A 41 -5.94 8.22 2.66
N GLU A 42 -6.31 7.74 3.84
CA GLU A 42 -5.63 8.09 5.10
C GLU A 42 -4.14 7.70 5.05
N LYS A 43 -3.84 6.49 4.57
CA LYS A 43 -2.45 6.03 4.38
C LYS A 43 -1.70 6.90 3.37
N PHE A 44 -2.34 7.28 2.27
CA PHE A 44 -1.78 8.20 1.28
C PHE A 44 -1.42 9.56 1.90
N LEU A 45 -2.31 10.16 2.71
CA LEU A 45 -2.03 11.43 3.40
C LEU A 45 -0.84 11.33 4.36
N ASN A 46 -0.72 10.21 5.08
CA ASN A 46 0.41 9.97 5.97
C ASN A 46 1.73 9.87 5.18
N ILE A 47 1.75 9.09 4.10
CA ILE A 47 2.92 8.94 3.21
C ILE A 47 3.29 10.30 2.59
N ALA A 48 2.31 11.05 2.11
CA ALA A 48 2.50 12.36 1.51
C ALA A 48 3.04 13.40 2.50
N SER A 49 2.70 13.25 3.78
CA SER A 49 3.20 14.09 4.88
C SER A 49 4.58 13.66 5.40
N GLY A 50 5.17 12.60 4.84
CA GLY A 50 6.46 12.06 5.29
C GLY A 50 6.40 11.29 6.61
N ILE A 51 5.19 10.90 7.05
CA ILE A 51 5.02 10.04 8.23
C ILE A 51 5.42 8.61 7.83
N GLU A 52 6.41 8.04 8.52
CA GLU A 52 6.76 6.63 8.37
C GLU A 52 5.58 5.77 8.86
N ASN A 53 4.91 5.13 7.92
CA ASN A 53 3.83 4.18 8.19
C ASN A 53 4.38 2.76 8.20
N THR A 54 5.40 2.51 9.03
CA THR A 54 5.96 1.17 9.22
C THR A 54 5.00 0.41 10.14
N PRO A 55 4.27 -0.60 9.65
CA PRO A 55 3.34 -1.32 10.50
C PRO A 55 4.11 -2.06 11.59
N GLN A 56 3.50 -2.15 12.77
CA GLN A 56 3.96 -3.11 13.76
C GLN A 56 3.67 -4.52 13.24
N LYS A 57 4.73 -5.26 12.93
CA LYS A 57 4.62 -6.66 12.50
C LYS A 57 4.63 -7.59 13.69
N GLU A 58 3.69 -8.54 13.70
CA GLU A 58 3.70 -9.70 14.57
C GLU A 58 3.84 -10.95 13.69
N VAL A 59 4.84 -11.78 13.97
CA VAL A 59 5.01 -13.06 13.27
C VAL A 59 4.21 -14.10 14.03
N LEU A 60 3.05 -14.51 13.49
CA LEU A 60 2.16 -15.48 14.13
C LEU A 60 2.65 -16.93 13.96
N GLU A 61 3.32 -17.24 12.85
CA GLU A 61 3.81 -18.58 12.55
C GLU A 61 5.07 -18.51 11.66
N THR A 62 5.95 -19.52 11.75
CA THR A 62 7.14 -19.67 10.89
C THR A 62 7.30 -21.13 10.51
N ILE A 63 7.39 -21.42 9.21
CA ILE A 63 7.57 -22.77 8.66
C ILE A 63 8.95 -22.85 7.99
N TYR A 64 9.72 -23.88 8.33
CA TYR A 64 10.99 -24.19 7.68
C TYR A 64 10.79 -25.34 6.68
N LYS A 65 11.28 -25.17 5.46
CA LYS A 65 11.33 -26.24 4.45
C LYS A 65 12.78 -26.66 4.25
N LEU A 66 13.06 -27.96 4.31
CA LEU A 66 14.35 -28.51 3.93
C LEU A 66 14.48 -28.47 2.41
N ALA A 67 15.63 -27.98 1.93
CA ALA A 67 16.00 -27.98 0.52
C ALA A 67 16.37 -29.40 0.06
#